data_AF-A0A7U9SYZ0-F1
#
_entry.id   AF-A0A7U9SYZ0-F1
#
_cell.length_a   1.000
_cell.length_b   1.000
_cell.length_c   1.000
_cell.angle_alpha   90.00
_cell.angle_beta   90.00
_cell.angle_gamma   90.00
#
_symmetry.space_group_name_H-M   'P 1'
#
loop_
_entity.id
_entity.type
_entity.pdbx_description
1 polymer ?
#
loop_
_entity_poly.entity_id
_entity_poly.type
_entity_poly.pdbx_seq_one_letter_code
_entity_poly.pdbx_strand_id
1 'polypeptide(L)'
;MIEERKTLCGYLTQVFTLYGITISIFILFGLLTGEYAKEVSSLFALGGQGLRFSTMLQLLGMSVFITLFRVLFFTDILFRNMAIVIRTVGMLTGVVGIIVLFVAVFDWFPMNQPEAWISFFVSFGICFAASTGVTLLKEKAENRRMEEALQALREEK
;
A
#
# COMPACT_ATOMS: atom_id res chain seq x y z
N MET A 1 -17.18 -19.26 14.99
CA MET A 1 -17.06 -18.04 15.83
C MET A 1 -15.63 -17.67 16.27
N ILE A 2 -14.81 -18.56 16.87
CA ILE A 2 -13.42 -18.17 17.26
C ILE A 2 -12.51 -17.99 16.04
N GLU A 3 -12.70 -18.81 15.00
CA GLU A 3 -11.89 -18.79 13.79
C GLU A 3 -12.17 -17.55 12.92
N GLU A 4 -13.44 -17.17 12.72
CA GLU A 4 -13.84 -15.90 12.07
C GLU A 4 -13.37 -14.66 12.83
N ARG A 5 -13.41 -14.68 14.17
CA ARG A 5 -12.88 -13.56 14.98
C ARG A 5 -11.37 -13.38 14.81
N LYS A 6 -10.61 -14.48 14.62
CA LYS A 6 -9.18 -14.40 14.30
C LYS A 6 -8.94 -13.77 12.93
N THR A 7 -9.78 -14.06 11.93
CA THR A 7 -9.67 -13.49 10.58
C THR A 7 -10.01 -11.99 10.56
N LEU A 8 -11.12 -11.60 11.20
CA LEU A 8 -11.52 -10.18 11.29
C LEU A 8 -10.51 -9.33 12.06
N CYS A 9 -10.00 -9.84 13.19
CA CYS A 9 -8.94 -9.18 13.95
C CYS A 9 -7.68 -8.98 13.08
N GLY A 10 -7.30 -10.00 12.30
CA GLY A 10 -6.17 -9.92 11.37
C GLY A 10 -6.32 -8.83 10.31
N TYR A 11 -7.51 -8.69 9.71
CA TYR A 11 -7.77 -7.62 8.74
C TYR A 11 -7.76 -6.24 9.38
N LEU A 12 -8.33 -6.08 10.57
CA LEU A 12 -8.24 -4.83 11.33
C LEU A 12 -6.79 -4.48 11.65
N THR A 13 -5.98 -5.45 12.07
CA THR A 13 -4.54 -5.23 12.27
C THR A 13 -3.90 -4.71 10.99
N GLN A 14 -4.16 -5.32 9.82
CA GLN A 14 -3.62 -4.84 8.55
C GLN A 14 -4.05 -3.41 8.20
N VAL A 15 -5.33 -3.08 8.40
CA VAL A 15 -5.87 -1.73 8.16
C VAL A 15 -5.15 -0.71 9.04
N PHE A 16 -5.01 -0.98 10.35
CA PHE A 16 -4.36 -0.06 11.27
C PHE A 16 -2.84 0.03 11.07
N THR A 17 -2.17 -1.06 10.70
CA THR A 17 -0.75 -1.03 10.33
C THR A 17 -0.53 -0.17 9.10
N LEU A 18 -1.34 -0.37 8.05
CA LEU A 18 -1.25 0.43 6.82
C LEU A 18 -1.55 1.90 7.12
N TYR A 19 -2.65 2.18 7.82
CA TYR A 19 -3.01 3.53 8.24
C TYR A 19 -1.90 4.21 9.06
N GLY A 20 -1.33 3.50 10.05
CA GLY A 20 -0.27 4.03 10.91
C GLY A 20 1.00 4.39 10.12
N ILE A 21 1.41 3.54 9.18
CA ILE A 21 2.56 3.83 8.30
C ILE A 21 2.24 5.03 7.40
N THR A 22 1.08 5.02 6.75
CA THR A 22 0.66 6.09 5.84
C THR A 22 0.59 7.44 6.56
N ILE A 23 -0.09 7.52 7.71
CA ILE A 23 -0.23 8.79 8.42
C ILE A 23 1.12 9.31 8.92
N SER A 24 2.03 8.42 9.33
CA SER A 24 3.39 8.81 9.74
C SER A 24 4.16 9.43 8.57
N ILE A 25 4.06 8.85 7.37
CA ILE A 25 4.67 9.42 6.15
C ILE A 25 4.06 10.78 5.83
N PHE A 26 2.74 10.92 5.89
CA PHE A 26 2.06 12.18 5.62
C PHE A 26 2.37 13.26 6.65
N ILE A 27 2.54 12.90 7.93
CA ILE A 27 3.02 13.84 8.95
C ILE A 27 4.42 14.34 8.60
N LEU A 28 5.34 13.43 8.22
CA LEU A 28 6.70 13.82 7.81
C LEU A 28 6.68 14.74 6.59
N PHE A 29 5.88 14.43 5.57
CA PHE A 29 5.71 15.33 4.42
C PHE A 29 5.06 16.65 4.80
N GLY A 30 4.07 16.66 5.68
CA GLY A 30 3.47 17.89 6.18
C GLY A 30 4.50 18.80 6.85
N LEU A 31 5.40 18.23 7.68
CA LEU A 31 6.45 18.99 8.34
C LEU A 31 7.51 19.54 7.39
N LEU A 32 7.88 18.78 6.34
CA LEU A 32 8.95 19.16 5.41
C LEU A 32 8.47 20.06 4.27
N THR A 33 7.27 19.81 3.74
CA THR A 33 6.76 20.42 2.50
C THR A 33 5.33 20.92 2.59
N GLY A 34 4.68 20.80 3.75
CA GLY A 34 3.26 21.12 3.93
C GLY A 34 2.89 22.56 3.57
N GLU A 35 3.72 23.55 3.93
CA GLU A 35 3.45 24.96 3.61
C GLU A 35 3.35 25.22 2.10
N TYR A 36 4.20 24.57 1.29
CA TYR A 36 4.13 24.63 -0.17
C TYR A 36 2.95 23.84 -0.72
N ALA A 37 2.65 22.68 -0.13
CA ALA A 37 1.60 21.79 -0.59
C ALA A 37 0.18 22.27 -0.23
N LYS A 38 0.04 23.19 0.73
CA LYS A 38 -1.24 23.70 1.23
C LYS A 38 -2.11 24.34 0.15
N GLU A 39 -1.51 24.99 -0.84
CA GLU A 39 -2.22 25.65 -1.94
C GLU A 39 -2.61 24.68 -3.06
N VAL A 40 -1.99 23.50 -3.10
CA VAL A 40 -2.11 22.54 -4.21
C VAL A 40 -2.94 21.31 -3.84
N SER A 41 -2.94 20.93 -2.56
CA SER A 41 -3.47 19.65 -2.09
C SER A 41 -4.34 19.80 -0.85
N SER A 42 -5.56 19.25 -0.90
CA SER A 42 -6.46 19.21 0.26
C SER A 42 -5.90 18.37 1.43
N LEU A 43 -5.00 17.42 1.14
CA LEU A 43 -4.33 16.58 2.13
C LEU A 43 -3.48 17.43 3.10
N PHE A 44 -2.87 18.49 2.58
CA PHE A 44 -2.00 19.40 3.34
C PHE A 44 -2.65 20.76 3.57
N ALA A 45 -3.98 20.84 3.60
CA ALA A 45 -4.69 22.12 3.68
C ALA A 45 -4.49 22.90 5.01
N LEU A 46 -3.79 22.32 6.00
CA LEU A 46 -3.30 23.02 7.20
C LEU A 46 -1.79 23.30 7.17
N GLY A 47 -1.10 22.97 6.08
CA GLY A 47 0.34 23.11 5.93
C GLY A 47 1.12 22.25 6.89
N GLY A 48 2.16 22.82 7.51
CA GLY A 48 2.98 22.17 8.54
C GLY A 48 2.32 22.12 9.92
N GLN A 49 1.12 22.68 10.08
CA GLN A 49 0.42 22.73 11.39
C GLN A 49 -0.26 21.41 11.75
N GLY A 50 -0.38 20.47 10.82
CA GLY A 50 -0.94 19.15 11.04
C GLY A 50 -1.86 18.68 9.90
N LEU A 51 -2.54 17.55 10.12
CA LEU A 51 -3.53 17.02 9.18
C LEU A 51 -4.94 17.32 9.67
N ARG A 52 -5.86 17.64 8.76
CA ARG A 52 -7.28 17.83 9.10
C ARG A 52 -7.89 16.49 9.54
N PHE A 53 -8.85 16.52 10.46
CA PHE A 53 -9.60 15.33 10.85
C PHE A 53 -10.28 14.63 9.65
N SER A 54 -10.77 15.41 8.67
CA SER A 54 -11.31 14.87 7.42
C SER A 54 -10.26 14.06 6.65
N THR A 55 -9.04 14.58 6.52
CA THR A 55 -7.92 13.91 5.85
C THR A 55 -7.53 12.62 6.57
N MET A 56 -7.47 12.65 7.90
CA MET A 56 -7.18 11.45 8.70
C MET A 56 -8.22 10.35 8.45
N LEU A 57 -9.51 10.70 8.43
CA LEU A 57 -10.59 9.75 8.13
C LEU A 57 -10.54 9.25 6.67
N GLN A 58 -10.20 10.11 5.71
CA GLN A 58 -10.02 9.70 4.32
C GLN A 58 -8.85 8.71 4.18
N LEU A 59 -7.72 8.95 4.84
CA LEU A 59 -6.58 8.02 4.85
C LEU A 59 -6.92 6.68 5.52
N LEU A 60 -7.75 6.70 6.57
CA LEU A 60 -8.27 5.48 7.19
C LEU A 60 -9.22 4.73 6.24
N GLY A 61 -10.13 5.44 5.57
CA GLY A 61 -10.99 4.83 4.55
C GLY A 61 -10.18 4.20 3.42
N MET A 62 -9.14 4.91 2.95
CA MET A 62 -8.22 4.40 1.94
C MET A 62 -7.52 3.11 2.39
N SER A 63 -7.04 3.03 3.64
CA SER A 63 -6.40 1.81 4.13
C SER A 63 -7.38 0.63 4.23
N VAL A 64 -8.65 0.89 4.57
CA VAL A 64 -9.72 -0.12 4.51
C VAL A 64 -9.89 -0.64 3.08
N PHE A 65 -10.02 0.24 2.08
CA PHE A 65 -10.17 -0.18 0.68
C PHE A 65 -8.97 -0.97 0.16
N ILE A 66 -7.75 -0.56 0.50
CA ILE A 66 -6.53 -1.30 0.12
C ILE A 66 -6.54 -2.71 0.72
N THR A 67 -6.87 -2.84 2.01
CA THR A 67 -6.96 -4.15 2.65
C THR A 67 -8.09 -4.99 2.02
N LEU A 68 -9.24 -4.39 1.71
CA LEU A 68 -10.33 -5.08 0.99
C LEU A 68 -9.86 -5.59 -0.37
N PHE A 69 -9.19 -4.78 -1.19
CA PHE A 69 -8.65 -5.25 -2.46
C PHE A 69 -7.62 -6.36 -2.29
N ARG A 70 -6.71 -6.24 -1.31
CA ARG A 70 -5.77 -7.31 -1.00
C ARG A 70 -6.52 -8.60 -0.70
N VAL A 71 -7.54 -8.57 0.15
CA VAL A 71 -8.35 -9.76 0.45
C VAL A 71 -9.06 -10.26 -0.80
N LEU A 72 -9.73 -9.40 -1.57
CA LEU A 72 -10.49 -9.81 -2.75
C LEU A 72 -9.62 -10.48 -3.84
N PHE A 73 -8.43 -9.94 -4.10
CA PHE A 73 -7.53 -10.45 -5.15
C PHE A 73 -6.67 -11.64 -4.70
N PHE A 74 -6.35 -11.77 -3.42
CA PHE A 74 -5.54 -12.87 -2.89
C PHE A 74 -6.36 -13.99 -2.24
N THR A 75 -7.66 -13.82 -2.05
CA THR A 75 -8.53 -14.91 -1.64
C THR A 75 -8.88 -15.79 -2.83
N ASP A 76 -8.90 -17.12 -2.65
CA ASP A 76 -9.24 -18.10 -3.70
C ASP A 76 -10.70 -18.05 -4.18
N ILE A 77 -11.51 -17.09 -3.67
CA ILE A 77 -12.93 -16.93 -3.99
C ILE A 77 -13.13 -16.45 -5.44
N LEU A 78 -12.33 -15.50 -5.94
CA LEU A 78 -12.59 -14.88 -7.25
C LEU A 78 -11.69 -15.41 -8.39
N PHE A 79 -10.49 -15.93 -8.09
CA PHE A 79 -9.47 -16.25 -9.13
C PHE A 79 -8.75 -17.57 -8.88
N ARG A 80 -9.50 -18.66 -8.82
CA ARG A 80 -9.06 -20.03 -8.43
C ARG A 80 -7.94 -20.66 -9.29
N ASN A 81 -7.38 -19.98 -10.30
CA ASN A 81 -6.32 -20.55 -11.14
C ASN A 81 -5.41 -19.53 -11.87
N MET A 82 -5.24 -18.31 -11.35
CA MET A 82 -4.42 -17.28 -11.99
C MET A 82 -3.01 -17.16 -11.40
N ALA A 83 -2.02 -16.90 -12.25
CA ALA A 83 -0.65 -16.59 -11.83
C ALA A 83 -0.62 -15.41 -10.86
N ILE A 84 0.27 -15.47 -9.87
CA ILE A 84 0.44 -14.45 -8.83
C ILE A 84 0.68 -13.04 -9.40
N VAL A 85 1.32 -12.96 -10.57
CA VAL A 85 1.55 -11.70 -11.30
C VAL A 85 0.23 -11.04 -11.69
N ILE A 86 -0.72 -11.80 -12.23
CA ILE A 86 -2.02 -11.27 -12.67
C ILE A 86 -2.83 -10.78 -11.46
N ARG A 87 -2.84 -11.54 -10.35
CA ARG A 87 -3.48 -11.13 -9.09
C ARG A 87 -2.89 -9.81 -8.57
N THR A 88 -1.56 -9.67 -8.64
CA THR A 88 -0.85 -8.45 -8.22
C THR A 88 -1.19 -7.27 -9.13
N VAL A 89 -1.12 -7.44 -10.44
CA VAL A 89 -1.48 -6.38 -11.40
C VAL A 89 -2.93 -5.93 -11.19
N GLY A 90 -3.87 -6.86 -11.06
CA GLY A 90 -5.28 -6.54 -10.78
C GLY A 90 -5.47 -5.76 -9.47
N MET A 91 -4.79 -6.17 -8.40
CA MET A 91 -4.81 -5.43 -7.13
C MET A 91 -4.25 -4.01 -7.30
N LEU A 92 -3.12 -3.84 -7.99
CA LEU A 92 -2.53 -2.52 -8.22
C LEU A 92 -3.47 -1.63 -9.04
N THR A 93 -4.10 -2.17 -10.09
CA THR A 93 -5.10 -1.43 -10.87
C THR A 93 -6.29 -1.01 -10.02
N GLY A 94 -6.78 -1.90 -9.13
CA GLY A 94 -7.84 -1.57 -8.17
C GLY A 94 -7.44 -0.46 -7.20
N VAL A 95 -6.21 -0.53 -6.67
CA VAL A 95 -5.66 0.51 -5.78
C VAL A 95 -5.51 1.85 -6.52
N VAL A 96 -5.00 1.86 -7.74
CA VAL A 96 -4.92 3.09 -8.56
C VAL A 96 -6.33 3.64 -8.83
N GLY A 97 -7.30 2.76 -9.16
CA GLY A 97 -8.68 3.16 -9.40
C GLY A 97 -9.34 3.84 -8.19
N ILE A 98 -9.16 3.31 -6.99
CA ILE A 98 -9.70 3.95 -5.77
C ILE A 98 -8.94 5.24 -5.43
N ILE A 99 -7.62 5.34 -5.72
CA ILE A 99 -6.88 6.60 -5.58
C ILE A 99 -7.48 7.66 -6.50
N VAL A 100 -7.73 7.33 -7.78
CA VAL A 100 -8.39 8.25 -8.74
C VAL A 100 -9.75 8.70 -8.21
N LEU A 101 -10.55 7.78 -7.64
CA LEU A 101 -11.83 8.14 -7.03
C LEU A 101 -11.65 9.12 -5.87
N PHE A 102 -10.72 8.86 -4.96
CA PHE A 102 -10.46 9.74 -3.82
C PHE A 102 -9.93 11.11 -4.25
N VAL A 103 -9.09 11.16 -5.28
CA VAL A 103 -8.61 12.42 -5.86
C VAL A 103 -9.78 13.21 -6.45
N ALA A 104 -10.69 12.57 -7.18
CA ALA A 104 -11.84 13.22 -7.77
C ALA A 104 -12.90 13.69 -6.75
N VAL A 105 -13.04 12.99 -5.62
CA VAL A 105 -14.05 13.30 -4.59
C VAL A 105 -13.53 14.25 -3.50
N PHE A 106 -12.25 14.15 -3.17
CA PHE A 106 -11.65 14.88 -2.03
C PHE A 106 -10.59 15.91 -2.45
N ASP A 107 -10.35 16.10 -3.75
CA ASP A 107 -9.38 17.05 -4.28
C ASP A 107 -7.97 16.85 -3.69
N TRP A 108 -7.56 15.58 -3.52
CA TRP A 108 -6.25 15.25 -2.94
C TRP A 108 -5.10 15.87 -3.73
N PHE A 109 -5.21 15.94 -5.04
CA PHE A 109 -4.33 16.74 -5.89
C PHE A 109 -5.06 17.08 -7.21
N PRO A 110 -4.57 18.06 -8.00
CA PRO A 110 -5.34 18.59 -9.13
C PRO A 110 -5.53 17.57 -10.26
N MET A 111 -6.78 17.20 -10.57
CA MET A 111 -7.11 16.28 -11.67
C MET A 111 -6.64 16.82 -13.03
N ASN A 112 -6.71 18.14 -13.23
CA ASN A 112 -6.41 18.80 -14.50
C ASN A 112 -4.92 19.12 -14.70
N GLN A 113 -4.04 18.76 -13.76
CA GLN A 113 -2.61 19.00 -13.88
C GLN A 113 -1.87 17.68 -14.16
N PRO A 114 -1.39 17.45 -15.40
CA PRO A 114 -0.73 16.20 -15.76
C PRO A 114 0.57 15.97 -14.97
N GLU A 115 1.24 17.04 -14.53
CA GLU A 115 2.46 16.96 -13.70
C GLU A 115 2.22 16.24 -12.37
N ALA A 116 1.05 16.45 -11.74
CA ALA A 116 0.67 15.76 -10.51
C ALA A 116 0.48 14.25 -10.72
N TRP A 117 -0.06 13.86 -11.87
CA TRP A 117 -0.23 12.44 -12.23
C TRP A 117 1.10 11.78 -12.58
N ILE A 118 1.96 12.46 -13.33
CA ILE A 118 3.29 11.96 -13.67
C ILE A 118 4.08 11.71 -12.38
N SER A 119 4.10 12.67 -11.46
CA SER A 119 4.79 12.49 -10.17
C SER A 119 4.18 11.35 -9.34
N PHE A 120 2.86 11.21 -9.30
CA PHE A 120 2.20 10.06 -8.68
C PHE A 120 2.68 8.72 -9.25
N PHE A 121 2.64 8.54 -10.59
CA PHE A 121 3.06 7.28 -11.21
C PHE A 121 4.56 7.02 -11.09
N VAL A 122 5.39 8.06 -11.12
CA VAL A 122 6.84 7.94 -10.89
C VAL A 122 7.11 7.49 -9.46
N SER A 123 6.51 8.15 -8.45
CA SER A 123 6.67 7.77 -7.04
C SER A 123 6.14 6.36 -6.78
N PHE A 124 4.96 6.04 -7.29
CA PHE A 124 4.38 4.70 -7.20
C PHE A 124 5.28 3.63 -7.83
N GLY A 125 5.80 3.90 -9.04
CA GLY A 125 6.70 3.00 -9.75
C GLY A 125 8.00 2.76 -8.99
N ILE A 126 8.62 3.81 -8.44
CA ILE A 126 9.85 3.70 -7.63
C ILE A 126 9.58 2.87 -6.37
N CYS A 127 8.52 3.19 -5.62
CA CYS A 127 8.18 2.44 -4.41
C CYS A 127 7.87 0.97 -4.71
N PHE A 128 7.14 0.69 -5.79
CA PHE A 128 6.81 -0.66 -6.22
C PHE A 128 8.05 -1.44 -6.65
N ALA A 129 8.93 -0.84 -7.46
CA ALA A 129 10.16 -1.46 -7.91
C ALA A 129 11.12 -1.75 -6.73
N ALA A 130 11.27 -0.79 -5.82
CA ALA A 130 12.07 -0.97 -4.62
C ALA A 130 11.52 -2.09 -3.72
N SER A 131 10.21 -2.10 -3.46
CA SER A 131 9.57 -3.15 -2.67
C SER A 131 9.72 -4.52 -3.32
N THR A 132 9.54 -4.61 -4.64
CA THR A 132 9.68 -5.88 -5.38
C THR A 132 11.13 -6.35 -5.36
N GLY A 133 12.10 -5.45 -5.57
CA GLY A 133 13.52 -5.75 -5.50
C GLY A 133 13.94 -6.31 -4.14
N VAL A 134 13.48 -5.69 -3.04
CA VAL A 134 13.74 -6.20 -1.67
C VAL A 134 13.14 -7.59 -1.47
N THR A 135 11.93 -7.84 -1.95
CA THR A 135 11.29 -9.17 -1.87
C THR A 135 12.09 -10.21 -2.63
N LEU A 136 12.48 -9.93 -3.88
CA LEU A 136 13.27 -10.87 -4.71
C LEU A 136 14.64 -11.18 -4.09
N LEU A 137 15.30 -10.19 -3.48
CA LEU A 137 16.56 -10.40 -2.78
C LEU A 137 16.38 -11.27 -1.54
N LYS A 138 15.31 -11.07 -0.77
CA LYS A 138 14.97 -11.92 0.38
C LYS A 138 14.67 -13.35 -0.04
N GLU A 139 13.84 -13.54 -1.06
CA GLU A 139 13.52 -14.87 -1.59
C GLU A 139 14.78 -15.61 -2.06
N LYS A 140 15.68 -14.92 -2.78
CA LYS A 140 16.94 -15.53 -3.22
C LYS A 140 17.86 -15.92 -2.05
N ALA A 141 17.90 -15.11 -0.99
CA ALA A 141 18.68 -15.41 0.20
C ALA A 141 18.09 -16.58 1.01
N GLU A 142 16.77 -16.64 1.11
CA GLU A 142 16.05 -17.71 1.81
C GLU A 142 16.16 -19.05 1.05
N ASN A 143 16.03 -19.04 -0.27
CA ASN A 143 16.22 -20.22 -1.11
C ASN A 143 17.62 -20.83 -0.95
N ARG A 144 18.67 -19.99 -0.93
CA ARG A 144 20.05 -20.47 -0.69
C ARG A 144 20.21 -21.12 0.67
N ARG A 145 19.68 -20.48 1.73
CA ARG A 145 19.73 -21.04 3.09
C ARG A 145 19.02 -22.38 3.21
N MET A 146 17.86 -22.52 2.55
CA MET A 146 17.14 -23.80 2.50
C MET A 146 17.90 -24.88 1.74
N GLU A 147 18.54 -24.53 0.61
CA GLU A 147 19.38 -25.47 -0.15
C GLU A 147 20.59 -25.95 0.65
N GLU A 148 21.29 -25.04 1.34
CA GLU A 148 22.41 -25.37 2.22
C GLU A 148 22.00 -26.30 3.37
N ALA A 149 20.87 -26.01 4.04
CA ALA A 149 20.34 -26.87 5.09
C ALA A 149 19.92 -28.26 4.56
N LEU A 150 19.38 -28.34 3.33
CA LEU A 150 19.01 -29.59 2.70
C LEU A 150 20.23 -30.43 2.32
N GLN A 151 21.33 -29.81 1.89
CA GLN A 151 22.59 -30.49 1.60
C GLN A 151 23.23 -31.05 2.87
N ALA A 152 23.30 -30.26 3.95
CA ALA A 152 23.82 -30.73 5.24
C ALA A 152 23.09 -31.98 5.76
N LEU A 153 21.74 -32.01 5.67
CA LEU A 153 20.94 -33.18 6.07
C LEU A 153 21.13 -34.41 5.18
N ARG A 154 21.57 -34.23 3.93
CA ARG A 154 21.87 -35.34 3.01
C ARG A 154 23.26 -35.92 3.24
N GLU A 155 24.22 -35.12 3.71
CA GLU A 155 25.58 -35.56 4.04
C GLU A 155 25.66 -36.26 5.42
N GLU A 156 24.72 -35.97 6.33
CA GLU A 156 24.58 -36.67 7.62
C GLU A 156 23.90 -38.06 7.52
N LYS A 157 23.46 -38.48 6.32
CA LYS A 157 22.75 -39.75 6.06
C LYS A 157 23.59 -40.75 5.27
#